data_AF-A0A9D6QHF7-F1
#
_entry.id   AF-A0A9D6QHF7-F1
#
_cell.length_a   1.000
_cell.length_b   1.000
_cell.length_c   1.000
_cell.angle_alpha   90.00
_cell.angle_beta   90.00
_cell.angle_gamma   90.00
#
_symmetry.space_group_name_H-M   'P 1'
#
loop_
_entity.id
_entity.type
_entity.pdbx_description
1 polymer ?
#
loop_
_entity_poly.entity_id
_entity_poly.type
_entity_poly.pdbx_seq_one_letter_code
_entity_poly.pdbx_strand_id
1 'polypeptide(L)'
;MPTDKKTMLEALKMEILVIEKGGYHPSVHQPHDDPRIFRDSVSCLNLGLGDDKKEHPCSACFLIDFVPDHLKGSNEDPCHKIPLNARGDTVESLSRTSSPEDVQAAVLAWLKATVKKLEADLAAEK
;
A
#
# COMPACT_ATOMS: atom_id res chain seq x y z
N MET A 1 3.61 6.42 18.24
CA MET A 1 2.36 7.21 18.30
C MET A 1 1.34 6.50 17.44
N PRO A 2 0.12 6.20 17.93
CA PRO A 2 -0.94 5.74 17.04
C PRO A 2 -1.14 6.82 15.98
N THR A 3 -1.05 6.45 14.71
CA THR A 3 -1.16 7.39 13.61
C THR A 3 -2.58 7.94 13.61
N ASP A 4 -2.75 9.24 13.85
CA ASP A 4 -4.07 9.87 13.80
C ASP A 4 -4.77 9.51 12.48
N LYS A 5 -6.08 9.20 12.53
CA LYS A 5 -6.88 8.86 11.33
C LYS A 5 -6.72 9.90 10.21
N LYS A 6 -6.53 11.17 10.58
CA LYS A 6 -6.25 12.26 9.64
C LYS A 6 -4.89 12.11 8.96
N THR A 7 -3.85 11.75 9.69
CA THR A 7 -2.51 11.49 9.14
C THR A 7 -2.52 10.28 8.20
N MET A 8 -3.25 9.22 8.58
CA MET A 8 -3.46 8.06 7.69
C MET A 8 -4.19 8.46 6.40
N LEU A 9 -5.25 9.27 6.52
CA LEU A 9 -6.01 9.77 5.37
C LEU A 9 -5.12 10.55 4.39
N GLU A 10 -4.32 11.49 4.90
CA GLU A 10 -3.41 12.27 4.06
C GLU A 10 -2.33 11.38 3.41
N ALA A 11 -1.80 10.39 4.13
CA ALA A 11 -0.86 9.43 3.57
C ALA A 11 -1.46 8.61 2.42
N LEU A 12 -2.70 8.12 2.58
CA LEU A 12 -3.40 7.39 1.52
C LEU A 12 -3.75 8.28 0.33
N LYS A 13 -4.06 9.57 0.54
CA LYS A 13 -4.25 10.53 -0.55
C LYS A 13 -2.96 10.80 -1.32
N MET A 14 -1.82 10.89 -0.63
CA MET A 14 -0.52 10.99 -1.30
C MET A 14 -0.22 9.74 -2.13
N GLU A 15 -0.55 8.55 -1.63
CA GLU A 15 -0.39 7.30 -2.38
C GLU A 15 -1.18 7.31 -3.71
N ILE A 16 -2.42 7.80 -3.68
CA ILE A 16 -3.24 7.99 -4.89
C ILE A 16 -2.50 8.87 -5.91
N LEU A 17 -1.92 9.99 -5.45
CA LEU A 17 -1.17 10.91 -6.32
C LEU A 17 0.09 10.26 -6.90
N VAL A 18 0.76 9.37 -6.15
CA VAL A 18 1.94 8.63 -6.65
C VAL A 18 1.53 7.73 -7.81
N ILE A 19 0.45 6.96 -7.66
CA ILE A 19 -0.06 6.09 -8.74
C ILE A 19 -0.50 6.92 -9.95
N GLU A 20 -1.28 7.99 -9.74
CA GLU A 20 -1.79 8.83 -10.82
C GLU A 20 -0.69 9.57 -11.60
N LYS A 21 0.46 9.83 -10.96
CA LYS A 21 1.64 10.42 -11.61
C LYS A 21 2.59 9.38 -12.22
N GLY A 22 2.25 8.10 -12.19
CA GLY A 22 3.07 7.02 -12.76
C GLY A 22 4.27 6.62 -11.90
N GLY A 23 4.21 6.83 -10.57
CA GLY A 23 5.29 6.50 -9.64
C GLY A 23 5.61 5.00 -9.57
N TYR A 24 4.69 4.15 -10.03
CA TYR A 24 4.88 2.70 -10.15
C TYR A 24 4.96 2.24 -11.60
N HIS A 25 5.28 3.10 -12.56
CA HIS A 25 5.61 2.61 -13.89
C HIS A 25 7.01 1.97 -13.87
N PRO A 26 7.20 0.80 -14.49
CA PRO A 26 8.52 0.20 -14.65
C PRO A 26 9.48 1.22 -15.26
N SER A 27 10.67 1.31 -14.69
CA SER A 27 11.71 2.20 -15.21
C SER A 27 12.08 1.79 -16.63
N VAL A 28 12.16 2.73 -17.56
CA VAL A 28 12.65 2.48 -18.92
C VAL A 28 14.09 1.95 -18.93
N HIS A 29 14.85 2.23 -17.86
CA HIS A 29 16.21 1.72 -17.67
C HIS A 29 16.26 0.32 -17.05
N GLN A 30 15.17 -0.11 -16.38
CA GLN A 30 15.06 -1.39 -15.68
C GLN A 30 13.66 -1.99 -15.85
N PRO A 31 13.29 -2.42 -17.08
CA PRO A 31 11.93 -2.86 -17.39
C PRO A 31 11.52 -4.20 -16.73
N HIS A 32 12.48 -4.91 -16.12
CA HIS A 32 12.25 -6.18 -15.42
C HIS A 32 12.08 -6.01 -13.90
N ASP A 33 12.31 -4.82 -13.37
CA ASP A 33 12.13 -4.56 -11.94
C ASP A 33 10.68 -4.10 -11.72
N ASP A 34 9.84 -5.04 -11.27
CA ASP A 34 8.44 -4.75 -10.99
C ASP A 34 8.35 -3.81 -9.78
N PRO A 35 7.54 -2.75 -9.86
CA PRO A 35 7.41 -1.78 -8.78
C PRO A 35 6.85 -2.45 -7.53
N ARG A 36 7.49 -2.22 -6.37
CA ARG A 36 6.99 -2.74 -5.10
C ARG A 36 5.97 -1.76 -4.53
N ILE A 37 4.71 -1.97 -4.88
CA ILE A 37 3.60 -1.12 -4.45
C ILE A 37 3.56 -1.04 -2.92
N PHE A 38 3.37 0.18 -2.39
CA PHE A 38 3.51 0.59 -0.99
C PHE A 38 4.95 0.64 -0.46
N ARG A 39 5.85 -0.22 -0.92
CA ARG A 39 7.24 -0.25 -0.42
C ARG A 39 8.11 0.83 -1.05
N ASP A 40 7.87 1.13 -2.32
CA ASP A 40 8.55 2.20 -3.08
C ASP A 40 7.80 3.54 -2.99
N SER A 41 6.95 3.72 -1.98
CA SER A 41 6.22 4.96 -1.70
C SER A 41 6.65 5.62 -0.40
N VAL A 42 6.34 6.92 -0.30
CA VAL A 42 6.43 7.75 0.91
C VAL A 42 5.61 7.21 2.09
N SER A 43 4.70 6.26 1.86
CA SER A 43 3.98 5.55 2.92
C SER A 43 4.83 4.51 3.66
N CYS A 44 5.93 4.04 3.07
CA CYS A 44 6.86 3.10 3.69
C CYS A 44 7.87 3.82 4.59
N LEU A 45 7.96 3.37 5.85
CA LEU A 45 9.01 3.84 6.78
C LEU A 45 10.42 3.40 6.37
N ASN A 46 10.53 2.36 5.53
CA ASN A 46 11.80 1.80 5.04
C ASN A 46 12.08 2.19 3.57
N LEU A 47 11.51 3.29 3.08
CA LEU A 47 11.73 3.74 1.70
C LEU A 47 13.23 3.86 1.38
N GLY A 48 13.66 3.24 0.27
CA GLY A 48 15.06 3.27 -0.18
C GLY A 48 16.00 2.31 0.55
N LEU A 49 15.51 1.56 1.55
CA LEU A 49 16.29 0.50 2.21
C LEU A 49 16.07 -0.84 1.50
N GLY A 50 17.10 -1.69 1.54
CA GLY A 50 16.99 -3.09 1.11
C GLY A 50 16.19 -3.92 2.12
N ASP A 51 15.67 -5.07 1.70
CA ASP A 51 14.86 -5.92 2.59
C ASP A 51 15.68 -6.48 3.77
N ASP A 52 17.00 -6.58 3.59
CA ASP A 52 18.00 -6.95 4.58
C ASP A 52 18.36 -5.82 5.56
N LYS A 53 17.93 -4.58 5.28
CA LYS A 53 18.30 -3.36 6.02
C LYS A 53 17.10 -2.60 6.58
N LYS A 54 15.96 -3.26 6.78
CA LYS A 54 14.76 -2.62 7.37
C LYS A 54 15.10 -2.09 8.77
N GLU A 55 15.16 -0.76 8.91
CA GLU A 55 15.39 -0.10 10.20
C GLU A 55 14.13 -0.12 11.08
N HIS A 56 12.95 -0.06 10.46
CA HIS A 56 11.67 -0.04 11.14
C HIS A 56 10.86 -1.31 10.89
N PRO A 57 10.28 -1.94 11.92
CA PRO A 57 9.41 -3.09 11.72
C PRO A 57 8.13 -2.64 10.99
N CYS A 58 7.67 -3.44 10.02
CA CYS A 58 6.43 -3.14 9.28
C CYS A 58 5.19 -3.08 10.20
N SER A 59 5.25 -3.67 11.39
CA SER A 59 4.21 -3.55 12.42
C SER A 59 4.06 -2.14 12.99
N ALA A 60 5.05 -1.25 12.80
CA ALA A 60 4.96 0.16 13.19
C ALA A 60 4.38 1.06 12.07
N CYS A 61 4.16 0.52 10.86
CA CYS A 61 3.56 1.25 9.76
C CYS A 61 2.02 1.21 9.85
N PHE A 62 1.35 2.33 9.58
CA PHE A 62 -0.12 2.41 9.59
C PHE A 62 -0.79 1.47 8.58
N LEU A 63 -0.08 1.04 7.53
CA LEU A 63 -0.60 0.08 6.56
C LEU A 63 -0.89 -1.29 7.18
N ILE A 64 -0.30 -1.62 8.33
CA ILE A 64 -0.53 -2.89 9.02
C ILE A 64 -1.99 -3.07 9.43
N ASP A 65 -2.73 -1.99 9.66
CA ASP A 65 -4.13 -2.04 10.07
C ASP A 65 -5.05 -2.56 8.95
N PHE A 66 -4.59 -2.52 7.70
CA PHE A 66 -5.31 -3.05 6.53
C PHE A 66 -4.92 -4.49 6.19
N VAL A 67 -3.89 -5.03 6.84
CA VAL A 67 -3.44 -6.40 6.63
C VAL A 67 -4.30 -7.35 7.49
N PRO A 68 -4.77 -8.49 6.95
CA PRO A 68 -5.46 -9.49 7.75
C PRO A 68 -4.60 -9.98 8.91
N ASP A 69 -5.18 -10.18 10.10
CA ASP A 69 -4.41 -10.50 11.32
C ASP A 69 -3.48 -11.72 11.18
N HIS A 70 -3.92 -12.74 10.44
CA HIS A 70 -3.14 -13.95 10.18
C HIS A 70 -1.91 -13.72 9.27
N LEU A 71 -1.83 -12.58 8.58
CA LEU A 71 -0.73 -12.21 7.67
C LEU A 71 0.20 -11.14 8.25
N LYS A 72 -0.19 -10.45 9.33
CA LYS A 72 0.59 -9.35 9.96
C LYS A 72 1.97 -9.80 10.47
N GLY A 73 2.11 -11.07 10.86
CA GLY A 73 3.35 -11.66 11.36
C GLY A 73 4.24 -12.32 10.30
N SER A 74 3.90 -12.21 9.02
CA SER A 74 4.72 -12.77 7.94
C SER A 74 6.06 -12.03 7.83
N ASN A 75 7.15 -12.77 7.57
CA ASN A 75 8.48 -12.18 7.35
C ASN A 75 8.58 -11.40 6.02
N GLU A 76 7.67 -11.66 5.08
CA GLU A 76 7.59 -10.99 3.78
C GLU A 76 6.62 -9.81 3.86
N ASP A 77 6.99 -8.70 3.22
CA ASP A 77 6.34 -7.38 3.31
C ASP A 77 4.81 -7.43 3.48
N PRO A 78 4.29 -7.23 4.71
CA PRO A 78 2.88 -7.46 5.01
C PRO A 78 1.97 -6.49 4.24
N CYS A 79 2.48 -5.32 3.84
CA CYS A 79 1.74 -4.37 2.99
C CYS A 79 1.38 -4.93 1.61
N HIS A 80 2.14 -5.88 1.06
CA HIS A 80 1.78 -6.53 -0.22
C HIS A 80 0.65 -7.55 -0.06
N LYS A 81 0.32 -7.93 1.18
CA LYS A 81 -0.76 -8.86 1.52
C LYS A 81 -2.08 -8.13 1.83
N ILE A 82 -2.15 -6.83 1.60
CA ILE A 82 -3.39 -6.06 1.76
C ILE A 82 -4.41 -6.53 0.70
N PRO A 83 -5.61 -6.96 1.11
CA PRO A 83 -6.66 -7.35 0.18
C PRO A 83 -7.24 -6.10 -0.51
N LEU A 84 -7.19 -6.08 -1.83
CA LEU A 84 -7.63 -4.95 -2.63
C LEU A 84 -9.11 -5.05 -3.05
N ASN A 85 -9.69 -6.25 -2.95
CA ASN A 85 -11.06 -6.50 -3.39
C ASN A 85 -11.80 -7.51 -2.50
N ALA A 86 -13.10 -7.68 -2.75
CA ALA A 86 -13.96 -8.60 -1.99
C ALA A 86 -13.59 -10.09 -2.16
N ARG A 87 -12.82 -10.45 -3.20
CA ARG A 87 -12.29 -11.81 -3.37
C ARG A 87 -11.09 -12.09 -2.47
N GLY A 88 -10.50 -11.05 -1.87
CA GLY A 88 -9.29 -11.15 -1.07
C GLY A 88 -8.01 -11.14 -1.90
N ASP A 89 -8.07 -10.75 -3.19
CA ASP A 89 -6.87 -10.65 -4.01
C ASP A 89 -5.96 -9.56 -3.43
N THR A 90 -4.71 -9.93 -3.17
CA THR A 90 -3.68 -9.03 -2.63
C THR A 90 -2.82 -8.43 -3.73
N VAL A 91 -2.04 -7.38 -3.42
CA VAL A 91 -1.05 -6.83 -4.35
C VAL A 91 -0.17 -7.94 -4.90
N GLU A 92 0.41 -8.78 -4.03
CA GLU A 92 1.28 -9.88 -4.44
C GLU A 92 0.56 -10.89 -5.34
N SER A 93 -0.68 -11.27 -5.00
CA SER A 93 -1.44 -12.22 -5.80
C SER A 93 -1.72 -11.66 -7.19
N LEU A 94 -2.14 -10.39 -7.28
CA LEU A 94 -2.42 -9.75 -8.56
C LEU A 94 -1.15 -9.53 -9.37
N SER A 95 -0.02 -9.18 -8.76
CA SER A 95 1.27 -9.04 -9.46
C SER A 95 1.72 -10.35 -10.11
N ARG A 96 1.26 -11.50 -9.62
CA ARG A 96 1.57 -12.81 -10.22
C ARG A 96 0.61 -13.22 -11.35
N THR A 97 -0.62 -12.73 -11.33
CA THR A 97 -1.69 -13.20 -12.24
C THR A 97 -2.12 -12.17 -13.28
N SER A 98 -1.84 -10.89 -13.05
CA SER A 98 -2.39 -9.76 -13.80
C SER A 98 -1.28 -8.82 -14.27
N SER A 99 -1.60 -7.91 -15.19
CA SER A 99 -0.63 -6.92 -15.67
C SER A 99 -0.32 -5.86 -14.59
N PRO A 100 0.86 -5.21 -14.60
CA PRO A 100 1.18 -4.14 -13.66
C PRO A 100 0.17 -2.99 -13.65
N GLU A 101 -0.43 -2.69 -14.81
CA GLU A 101 -1.48 -1.68 -14.96
C GLU A 101 -2.77 -2.10 -14.23
N ASP A 102 -3.16 -3.37 -14.34
CA ASP A 102 -4.33 -3.91 -13.63
C ASP A 102 -4.12 -3.91 -12.11
N VAL A 103 -2.91 -4.24 -11.66
CA VAL A 103 -2.55 -4.19 -10.23
C VAL A 103 -2.67 -2.75 -9.72
N GLN A 104 -2.10 -1.79 -10.45
CA GLN A 104 -2.18 -0.36 -10.09
C GLN A 104 -3.62 0.15 -10.08
N ALA A 105 -4.44 -0.23 -11.07
CA ALA A 105 -5.84 0.13 -11.11
C ALA A 105 -6.61 -0.46 -9.92
N ALA A 106 -6.34 -1.72 -9.54
CA ALA A 106 -6.93 -2.36 -8.37
C ALA A 106 -6.53 -1.66 -7.07
N VAL A 107 -5.25 -1.32 -6.91
CA VAL A 107 -4.73 -0.58 -5.76
C VAL A 107 -5.34 0.81 -5.69
N LEU A 108 -5.44 1.52 -6.81
CA LEU A 108 -6.05 2.85 -6.89
C LEU A 108 -7.53 2.82 -6.50
N ALA A 109 -8.27 1.82 -6.99
CA ALA A 109 -9.68 1.64 -6.62
C ALA A 109 -9.83 1.36 -5.12
N TRP A 110 -8.98 0.50 -4.56
CA TRP A 110 -8.94 0.22 -3.12
C TRP A 110 -8.61 1.46 -2.30
N LEU A 111 -7.60 2.23 -2.68
CA LEU A 111 -7.21 3.48 -2.00
C LEU A 111 -8.36 4.48 -1.99
N LYS A 112 -9.02 4.70 -3.14
CA LYS A 112 -10.16 5.62 -3.25
C LYS A 112 -11.33 5.19 -2.37
N ALA A 113 -11.62 3.88 -2.32
CA ALA A 113 -12.66 3.33 -1.45
C ALA A 113 -12.31 3.49 0.04
N THR A 114 -11.07 3.20 0.42
CA THR A 114 -10.56 3.29 1.80
C THR A 114 -10.54 4.74 2.29
N VAL A 115 -10.05 5.67 1.47
CA VAL A 115 -10.09 7.12 1.76
C VAL A 115 -11.52 7.58 2.00
N LYS A 116 -12.46 7.22 1.12
CA LYS A 116 -13.88 7.58 1.29
C LYS A 116 -14.48 7.04 2.58
N LYS A 117 -14.12 5.81 2.97
CA LYS A 117 -14.56 5.20 4.23
C LYS A 117 -14.01 5.97 5.44
N LEU A 118 -12.70 6.27 5.44
CA LEU A 118 -12.07 7.03 6.52
C LEU A 118 -12.62 8.46 6.64
N GLU A 119 -12.94 9.12 5.52
CA GLU A 119 -13.61 10.43 5.52
C GLU A 119 -15.01 10.37 6.14
N ALA A 120 -15.78 9.33 5.82
CA ALA A 120 -17.10 9.12 6.41
C ALA A 120 -17.01 8.84 7.92
N ASP A 121 -16.07 8.00 8.35
CA ASP A 121 -15.83 7.68 9.75
C ASP A 121 -15.42 8.96 10.54
N LEU A 122 -14.53 9.79 9.98
CA LEU A 122 -14.13 11.07 10.56
C LEU A 122 -15.28 12.10 10.62
N ALA A 123 -16.20 12.06 9.66
CA ALA A 123 -17.38 12.94 9.66
C ALA A 123 -18.44 12.49 10.66
N ALA A 124 -18.56 11.18 10.92
CA ALA A 124 -19.50 10.61 11.89
C ALA A 124 -19.01 10.71 13.35
N GLU A 125 -17.70 10.83 13.55
CA GLU A 125 -17.08 11.02 14.87
C GLU A 125 -17.07 12.49 15.35
N LYS A 126 -17.47 13.43 14.47
CA LYS A 126 -17.66 14.86 14.77
C LYS A 126 -19.09 15.17 15.16
#